data_AF-A0A6P4XZS3-F1
#
_entry.id   AF-A0A6P4XZS3-F1
#
_cell.length_a   1.000
_cell.length_b   1.000
_cell.length_c   1.000
_cell.angle_alpha   90.00
_cell.angle_beta   90.00
_cell.angle_gamma   90.00
#
_symmetry.space_group_name_H-M   'P 1'
#
loop_
_entity.id
_entity.type
_entity.pdbx_description
1 polymer ?
#
loop_
_entity_poly.entity_id
_entity_poly.type
_entity_poly.pdbx_seq_one_letter_code
_entity_poly.pdbx_strand_id
1 'polypeptide(L)'
;MSSEKEKARDLTEMSSETKKSRDLTEMSSEKEKARELTEISSDKARARELMRKRCRMRPYHFAGREVVIWERDVGENSEEAIGKRIWPGVGADVTITDLPDILPCTAENVTSNTMEGQRCICKYQPKVRPLTWGKNLAAFPAHGVHYDYVIGIEVVYIEEVFEDLIKTIKYLSDKDTRILIGYQIRVKERDSKFVRLFKEQFRVLKEKSIMGNRMKLLEGRLR
;
A
#
# COMPACT_ATOMS: atom_id res chain seq x y z
N MET A 1 -2.15 -31.51 -63.63
CA MET A 1 -2.18 -32.40 -62.44
C MET A 1 -0.96 -32.25 -61.51
N SER A 2 0.20 -31.74 -61.96
CA SER A 2 1.42 -31.66 -61.11
C SER A 2 1.59 -30.36 -60.30
N SER A 3 1.06 -29.21 -60.74
CA SER A 3 1.35 -27.90 -60.09
C SER A 3 0.44 -27.52 -58.92
N GLU A 4 -0.73 -28.14 -58.77
CA GLU A 4 -1.67 -27.81 -57.68
C GLU A 4 -1.35 -28.57 -56.38
N LYS A 5 -0.81 -29.79 -56.49
CA LYS A 5 -0.37 -30.58 -55.32
C LYS A 5 0.88 -30.00 -54.67
N GLU A 6 1.74 -29.34 -55.45
CA GLU A 6 2.96 -28.70 -54.96
C GLU A 6 2.63 -27.42 -54.19
N LYS A 7 1.78 -26.55 -54.75
CA LYS A 7 1.28 -25.34 -54.05
C LYS A 7 0.54 -25.65 -52.74
N ALA A 8 -0.22 -26.75 -52.69
CA ALA A 8 -0.93 -27.15 -51.46
C ALA A 8 0.02 -27.64 -50.35
N ARG A 9 1.16 -28.26 -50.72
CA ARG A 9 2.19 -28.67 -49.76
C ARG A 9 2.93 -27.46 -49.20
N ASP A 10 3.34 -26.53 -50.07
CA ASP A 10 4.04 -25.30 -49.66
C ASP A 10 3.19 -24.44 -48.71
N LEU A 11 1.88 -24.31 -48.97
CA LEU A 11 0.96 -23.58 -48.08
C LEU A 11 0.82 -24.24 -46.70
N THR A 12 0.88 -25.57 -46.65
CA THR A 12 0.77 -26.32 -45.38
C THR A 12 2.07 -26.20 -44.58
N GLU A 13 3.21 -26.23 -45.25
CA GLU A 13 4.54 -26.11 -44.65
C GLU A 13 4.75 -24.69 -44.08
N MET A 14 4.44 -23.64 -44.85
CA MET A 14 4.47 -22.25 -44.36
C MET A 14 3.53 -22.00 -43.18
N SER A 15 2.33 -22.61 -43.17
CA SER A 15 1.41 -22.50 -42.03
C SER A 15 1.95 -23.19 -40.78
N SER A 16 2.69 -24.29 -40.94
CA SER A 16 3.31 -25.02 -39.83
C SER A 16 4.50 -24.26 -39.23
N GLU A 17 5.32 -23.62 -40.07
CA GLU A 17 6.44 -22.79 -39.66
C GLU A 17 5.98 -21.52 -38.95
N THR A 18 4.91 -20.88 -39.45
CA THR A 18 4.33 -19.68 -38.83
C THR A 18 3.76 -20.00 -37.45
N LYS A 19 3.11 -21.17 -37.31
CA LYS A 19 2.58 -21.62 -36.01
C LYS A 19 3.72 -21.93 -35.02
N LYS A 20 4.76 -22.63 -35.47
CA LYS A 20 5.96 -22.93 -34.67
C LYS A 20 6.69 -21.65 -34.21
N SER A 21 6.78 -20.64 -35.07
CA SER A 21 7.39 -19.34 -34.75
C SER A 21 6.59 -18.57 -33.68
N ARG A 22 5.26 -18.61 -33.75
CA ARG A 22 4.37 -18.03 -32.73
C ARG A 22 4.47 -18.77 -31.39
N ASP A 23 4.46 -20.10 -31.40
CA ASP A 23 4.60 -20.90 -30.18
C ASP A 23 5.97 -20.66 -29.50
N LEU A 24 7.04 -20.49 -30.28
CA LEU A 24 8.38 -20.17 -29.77
C LEU A 24 8.47 -18.77 -29.14
N THR A 25 7.79 -17.78 -29.71
CA THR A 25 7.75 -16.42 -29.16
C THR A 25 6.90 -16.33 -27.90
N GLU A 26 5.78 -17.05 -27.85
CA GLU A 26 4.91 -17.13 -26.67
C GLU A 26 5.64 -17.81 -25.49
N MET A 27 6.29 -18.95 -25.73
CA MET A 27 7.14 -19.63 -24.73
C MET A 27 8.32 -18.77 -24.25
N SER A 28 8.90 -17.93 -25.11
CA SER A 28 9.98 -17.00 -24.72
C SER A 28 9.46 -15.93 -23.77
N SER A 29 8.27 -15.37 -24.06
CA SER A 29 7.64 -14.34 -23.22
C SER A 29 7.21 -14.88 -21.84
N GLU A 30 6.76 -16.14 -21.77
CA GLU A 30 6.40 -16.80 -20.52
C GLU A 30 7.61 -17.10 -19.66
N LYS A 31 8.73 -17.52 -20.26
CA LYS A 31 10.00 -17.72 -19.55
C LYS A 31 10.55 -16.41 -18.97
N GLU A 32 10.38 -15.31 -19.67
CA GLU A 32 10.82 -13.99 -19.21
C GLU A 32 9.97 -13.50 -18.03
N LYS A 33 8.65 -13.64 -18.12
CA LYS A 33 7.72 -13.38 -16.99
C LYS A 33 8.01 -14.26 -15.79
N ALA A 34 8.29 -15.55 -15.99
CA ALA A 34 8.64 -16.47 -14.91
C ALA A 34 9.96 -16.07 -14.22
N ARG A 35 10.97 -15.62 -15.00
CA ARG A 35 12.24 -15.10 -14.47
C ARG A 35 12.04 -13.83 -13.65
N GLU A 36 11.26 -12.88 -14.16
CA GLU A 36 10.93 -11.64 -13.46
C GLU A 36 10.15 -11.92 -12.16
N LEU A 37 9.19 -12.85 -12.18
CA LEU A 37 8.47 -13.33 -10.99
C LEU A 37 9.40 -13.99 -9.96
N THR A 38 10.38 -14.78 -10.41
CA THR A 38 11.37 -15.38 -9.52
C THR A 38 12.34 -14.36 -8.92
N GLU A 39 12.77 -13.36 -9.71
CA GLU A 39 13.61 -12.26 -9.21
C GLU A 39 12.84 -11.41 -8.18
N ILE A 40 11.59 -11.04 -8.48
CA ILE A 40 10.69 -10.35 -7.53
C ILE A 40 10.48 -11.18 -6.25
N SER A 41 10.34 -12.50 -6.36
CA SER A 41 10.21 -13.41 -5.22
C SER A 41 11.49 -13.43 -4.35
N SER A 42 12.66 -13.46 -4.97
CA SER A 42 13.95 -13.42 -4.29
C SER A 42 14.22 -12.07 -3.60
N ASP A 43 13.84 -10.96 -4.23
CA ASP A 43 13.95 -9.63 -3.64
C ASP A 43 12.94 -9.44 -2.50
N LYS A 44 11.75 -10.03 -2.61
CA LYS A 44 10.79 -10.13 -1.50
C LYS A 44 11.38 -10.92 -0.34
N ALA A 45 12.02 -12.07 -0.58
CA ALA A 45 12.66 -12.88 0.46
C ALA A 45 13.80 -12.12 1.15
N ARG A 46 14.65 -11.42 0.39
CA ARG A 46 15.72 -10.58 0.94
C ARG A 46 15.17 -9.38 1.71
N ALA A 47 14.12 -8.74 1.22
CA ALA A 47 13.43 -7.66 1.93
C ALA A 47 12.81 -8.17 3.24
N ARG A 48 12.20 -9.37 3.24
CA ARG A 48 11.66 -10.03 4.43
C ARG A 48 12.74 -10.27 5.48
N GLU A 49 13.90 -10.82 5.11
CA GLU A 49 15.01 -11.05 6.04
C GLU A 49 15.62 -9.74 6.58
N LEU A 50 15.71 -8.69 5.74
CA LEU A 50 16.14 -7.37 6.18
C LEU A 50 15.14 -6.69 7.13
N MET A 51 13.84 -6.94 6.95
CA MET A 51 12.80 -6.44 7.84
C MET A 51 12.79 -7.21 9.17
N ARG A 52 13.00 -8.53 9.13
CA ARG A 52 13.13 -9.40 10.32
C ARG A 52 14.25 -8.94 11.25
N LYS A 53 15.36 -8.47 10.70
CA LYS A 53 16.54 -8.01 11.48
C LYS A 53 16.51 -6.53 11.86
N ARG A 54 15.46 -5.77 11.51
CA ARG A 54 15.43 -4.31 11.71
C ARG A 54 14.89 -3.94 13.10
N CYS A 55 15.81 -3.53 13.97
CA CYS A 55 15.49 -2.81 15.20
C CYS A 55 16.13 -1.41 15.16
N ARG A 56 15.35 -0.37 14.88
CA ARG A 56 15.84 1.02 14.91
C ARG A 56 14.75 2.00 15.31
N MET A 57 15.15 2.95 16.13
CA MET A 57 14.35 4.14 16.45
C MET A 57 14.81 5.29 15.57
N ARG A 58 13.84 6.00 14.97
CA ARG A 58 14.11 7.19 14.17
C ARG A 58 13.16 8.30 14.56
N PRO A 59 13.66 9.39 15.16
CA PRO A 59 12.89 10.60 15.35
C PRO A 59 12.71 11.33 14.00
N TYR A 60 11.51 11.81 13.77
CA TYR A 60 11.10 12.64 12.64
C TYR A 60 10.37 13.86 13.18
N HIS A 61 10.46 14.98 12.49
CA HIS A 61 9.67 16.17 12.82
C HIS A 61 8.55 16.30 11.80
N PHE A 62 7.31 16.25 12.26
CA PHE A 62 6.13 16.32 11.42
C PHE A 62 5.08 17.28 12.02
N ALA A 63 4.62 18.24 11.23
CA ALA A 63 3.66 19.27 11.64
C ALA A 63 4.01 19.99 12.97
N GLY A 64 5.30 20.30 13.17
CA GLY A 64 5.78 20.97 14.39
C GLY A 64 5.90 20.05 15.61
N ARG A 65 5.75 18.73 15.44
CA ARG A 65 5.87 17.74 16.53
C ARG A 65 6.92 16.69 16.22
N GLU A 66 7.58 16.19 17.25
CA GLU A 66 8.47 15.04 17.14
C GLU A 66 7.68 13.73 17.05
N VAL A 67 8.09 12.86 16.14
CA VAL A 67 7.50 11.56 15.82
C VAL A 67 8.61 10.53 15.86
N VAL A 68 8.59 9.61 16.81
CA VAL A 68 9.60 8.55 16.88
C VAL A 68 9.05 7.29 16.23
N ILE A 69 9.56 6.94 15.05
CA ILE A 69 9.25 5.65 14.42
C ILE A 69 10.19 4.62 15.04
N TRP A 70 9.61 3.64 15.73
CA TRP A 70 10.30 2.42 16.11
C TRP A 70 10.01 1.36 15.07
N GLU A 71 11.05 0.92 14.39
CA GLU A 71 11.07 -0.35 13.66
C GLU A 71 11.62 -1.38 14.65
N ARG A 72 10.84 -2.39 15.04
CA ARG A 72 11.28 -3.51 15.88
C ARG A 72 10.74 -4.81 15.28
N ASP A 73 11.51 -5.89 15.41
CA ASP A 73 11.03 -7.25 15.23
C ASP A 73 9.86 -7.52 16.19
N VAL A 74 8.67 -7.76 15.66
CA VAL A 74 7.52 -8.23 16.45
C VAL A 74 7.37 -9.69 16.07
N GLY A 75 7.97 -10.56 16.87
CA GLY A 75 7.88 -11.98 16.65
C GLY A 75 8.20 -12.73 17.93
N GLU A 76 7.17 -13.14 18.65
CA GLU A 76 7.12 -14.53 19.06
C GLU A 76 5.80 -15.14 18.55
N ASN A 77 5.96 -15.99 17.52
CA ASN A 77 5.05 -17.07 17.07
C ASN A 77 3.96 -16.81 16.01
N SER A 78 4.28 -16.13 14.90
CA SER A 78 3.74 -16.53 13.57
C SER A 78 4.63 -16.04 12.42
N GLU A 79 4.63 -16.77 11.30
CA GLU A 79 5.53 -16.54 10.15
C GLU A 79 5.16 -15.31 9.26
N GLU A 80 4.30 -14.40 9.74
CA GLU A 80 3.68 -13.35 8.88
C GLU A 80 3.66 -11.92 9.48
N ALA A 81 4.56 -11.57 10.40
CA ALA A 81 4.54 -10.24 11.00
C ALA A 81 4.94 -9.10 10.02
N ILE A 82 3.95 -8.33 9.57
CA ILE A 82 4.08 -6.99 8.97
C ILE A 82 3.25 -6.02 9.83
N GLY A 83 3.87 -5.01 10.44
CA GLY A 83 3.17 -4.07 11.34
C GLY A 83 3.59 -2.61 11.17
N LYS A 84 2.61 -1.70 11.22
CA LYS A 84 2.79 -0.25 11.43
C LYS A 84 2.51 0.07 12.90
N ARG A 85 3.47 0.71 13.59
CA ARG A 85 3.32 1.11 14.99
C ARG A 85 2.40 2.33 15.14
N ILE A 86 1.63 2.33 16.22
CA ILE A 86 0.75 3.41 16.65
C ILE A 86 1.36 4.20 17.81
N TRP A 87 1.02 5.47 17.78
CA TRP A 87 1.71 6.62 18.33
C TRP A 87 1.36 6.83 19.81
N PRO A 88 2.24 6.50 20.78
CA PRO A 88 1.90 6.69 22.19
C PRO A 88 2.07 8.14 22.68
N GLY A 89 2.77 8.99 21.92
CA GLY A 89 3.15 10.36 22.33
C GLY A 89 2.36 11.54 21.72
N VAL A 90 1.45 11.33 20.76
CA VAL A 90 0.49 12.38 20.39
C VAL A 90 -0.73 12.15 21.23
N GLY A 91 -1.13 13.11 22.04
CA GLY A 91 -2.41 13.09 22.73
C GLY A 91 -3.60 13.24 21.78
N ALA A 92 -3.62 12.48 20.68
CA ALA A 92 -4.70 12.41 19.70
C ALA A 92 -5.63 11.23 20.01
N ASP A 93 -6.92 11.38 19.74
CA ASP A 93 -7.89 10.28 19.74
C ASP A 93 -7.78 9.58 18.39
N VAL A 94 -7.18 8.38 18.38
CA VAL A 94 -6.81 7.68 17.15
C VAL A 94 -7.76 6.52 16.89
N THR A 95 -8.27 6.44 15.66
CA THR A 95 -8.87 5.22 15.11
C THR A 95 -7.93 4.62 14.07
N ILE A 96 -7.50 3.38 14.32
CA ILE A 96 -6.66 2.60 13.42
C ILE A 96 -7.52 1.59 12.70
N THR A 97 -7.24 1.45 11.42
CA THR A 97 -8.01 0.59 10.56
C THR A 97 -7.13 -0.24 9.64
N ASP A 98 -7.52 -1.48 9.42
CA ASP A 98 -6.95 -2.36 8.41
C ASP A 98 -8.03 -3.34 7.91
N LEU A 99 -7.65 -4.26 7.03
CA LEU A 99 -8.51 -5.36 6.59
C LEU A 99 -8.85 -6.29 7.76
N PRO A 100 -10.05 -6.92 7.78
CA PRO A 100 -10.51 -7.75 8.90
C PRO A 100 -9.56 -8.87 9.31
N ASP A 101 -8.90 -9.49 8.34
CA ASP A 101 -7.91 -10.56 8.50
C ASP A 101 -6.59 -10.09 9.15
N ILE A 102 -6.22 -8.82 8.97
CA ILE A 102 -5.00 -8.22 9.55
C ILE A 102 -5.27 -7.55 10.90
N LEU A 103 -6.53 -7.38 11.29
CA LEU A 103 -6.89 -6.72 12.55
C LEU A 103 -6.32 -7.37 13.83
N PRO A 104 -6.27 -8.71 13.98
CA PRO A 104 -5.70 -9.32 15.19
C PRO A 104 -4.25 -8.86 15.42
N CYS A 105 -3.42 -8.90 14.36
CA CYS A 105 -2.04 -8.42 14.39
C CYS A 105 -1.96 -6.91 14.67
N THR A 106 -2.90 -6.13 14.11
CA THR A 106 -2.98 -4.68 14.35
C THR A 106 -3.31 -4.37 15.81
N ALA A 107 -4.27 -5.09 16.39
CA ALA A 107 -4.72 -4.90 17.78
C ALA A 107 -3.62 -5.29 18.79
N GLU A 108 -2.90 -6.38 18.53
CA GLU A 108 -1.75 -6.79 19.35
C GLU A 108 -0.64 -5.73 19.33
N ASN A 109 -0.33 -5.20 18.15
CA ASN A 109 0.64 -4.12 18.00
C ASN A 109 0.21 -2.84 18.74
N VAL A 110 -1.07 -2.47 18.68
CA VAL A 110 -1.60 -1.34 19.45
C VAL A 110 -1.42 -1.58 20.94
N THR A 111 -1.85 -2.74 21.42
CA THR A 111 -1.81 -3.12 22.84
C THR A 111 -0.38 -3.04 23.36
N SER A 112 0.56 -3.69 22.68
CA SER A 112 1.98 -3.74 23.07
C SER A 112 2.67 -2.37 23.13
N ASN A 113 2.14 -1.37 22.43
CA ASN A 113 2.72 -0.03 22.37
C ASN A 113 1.98 1.01 23.22
N THR A 114 0.79 0.66 23.73
CA THR A 114 -0.10 1.61 24.41
C THR A 114 -0.57 1.14 25.77
N MET A 115 -0.26 -0.09 26.17
CA MET A 115 -0.61 -0.67 27.46
C MET A 115 0.64 -1.01 28.28
N GLU A 116 0.60 -0.68 29.57
CA GLU A 116 1.53 -1.16 30.58
C GLU A 116 0.72 -1.94 31.62
N GLY A 117 0.83 -3.28 31.59
CA GLY A 117 -0.12 -4.15 32.29
C GLY A 117 -1.55 -3.94 31.76
N GLN A 118 -2.48 -3.59 32.66
CA GLN A 118 -3.88 -3.31 32.30
C GLN A 118 -4.16 -1.81 32.08
N ARG A 119 -3.14 -0.94 32.16
CA ARG A 119 -3.30 0.50 32.06
C ARG A 119 -2.88 1.02 30.69
N CYS A 120 -3.74 1.82 30.06
CA CYS A 120 -3.35 2.57 28.87
C CYS A 120 -2.46 3.75 29.25
N ILE A 121 -1.31 3.88 28.57
CA ILE A 121 -0.35 4.98 28.77
C ILE A 121 -0.61 6.16 27.84
N CYS A 122 -1.51 6.02 26.87
CA CYS A 122 -1.92 7.10 25.98
C CYS A 122 -2.95 8.02 26.64
N LYS A 123 -2.99 9.28 26.21
CA LYS A 123 -4.03 10.24 26.66
C LYS A 123 -5.46 9.75 26.34
N TYR A 124 -5.62 9.12 25.18
CA TYR A 124 -6.85 8.48 24.73
C TYR A 124 -6.54 7.05 24.31
N GLN A 125 -7.43 6.11 24.63
CA GLN A 125 -7.26 4.72 24.21
C GLN A 125 -7.48 4.61 22.69
N PRO A 126 -6.50 4.08 21.92
CA PRO A 126 -6.68 3.92 20.49
C PRO A 126 -7.77 2.90 20.17
N LYS A 127 -8.57 3.20 19.15
CA LYS A 127 -9.63 2.31 18.65
C LYS A 127 -9.08 1.53 17.46
N VAL A 128 -9.27 0.21 17.42
CA VAL A 128 -8.90 -0.63 16.29
C VAL A 128 -10.17 -1.15 15.63
N ARG A 129 -10.37 -0.88 14.33
CA ARG A 129 -11.62 -1.17 13.63
C ARG A 129 -11.39 -1.67 12.19
N PRO A 130 -12.20 -2.60 11.67
CA PRO A 130 -12.08 -3.05 10.29
C PRO A 130 -12.46 -1.94 9.32
N LEU A 131 -11.65 -1.75 8.28
CA LEU A 131 -11.99 -0.89 7.14
C LEU A 131 -11.42 -1.47 5.85
N THR A 132 -12.29 -2.11 5.08
CA THR A 132 -12.02 -2.36 3.66
C THR A 132 -12.42 -1.10 2.89
N TRP A 133 -11.49 -0.54 2.11
CA TRP A 133 -11.75 0.70 1.38
C TRP A 133 -12.97 0.57 0.46
N GLY A 134 -13.79 1.63 0.43
CA GLY A 134 -15.02 1.70 -0.37
C GLY A 134 -16.17 0.85 0.17
N LYS A 135 -16.01 0.13 1.29
CA LYS A 135 -17.03 -0.77 1.86
C LYS A 135 -17.48 -0.30 3.23
N ASN A 136 -18.79 -0.37 3.47
CA ASN A 136 -19.43 -0.11 4.77
C ASN A 136 -18.96 1.18 5.47
N LEU A 137 -18.76 2.26 4.70
CA LEU A 137 -18.25 3.53 5.22
C LEU A 137 -19.20 4.15 6.26
N ALA A 138 -20.50 3.86 6.17
CA ALA A 138 -21.53 4.26 7.15
C ALA A 138 -21.24 3.81 8.59
N ALA A 139 -20.37 2.81 8.80
CA ALA A 139 -19.92 2.40 10.13
C ALA A 139 -18.94 3.40 10.78
N PHE A 140 -18.44 4.37 10.01
CA PHE A 140 -17.54 5.45 10.44
C PHE A 140 -18.27 6.79 10.48
N PRO A 141 -17.87 7.71 11.37
CA PRO A 141 -18.53 9.00 11.50
C PRO A 141 -18.48 9.80 10.19
N ALA A 142 -19.65 10.30 9.76
CA ALA A 142 -19.78 11.20 8.60
C ALA A 142 -20.28 12.60 8.97
N HIS A 143 -20.99 12.75 10.09
CA HIS A 143 -21.69 13.98 10.47
C HIS A 143 -21.56 14.26 11.96
N GLY A 144 -21.15 15.48 12.32
CA GLY A 144 -21.05 15.95 13.72
C GLY A 144 -19.81 15.48 14.49
N VAL A 145 -19.04 14.52 13.94
CA VAL A 145 -17.73 14.09 14.44
C VAL A 145 -16.79 14.05 13.25
N HIS A 146 -15.76 14.90 13.26
CA HIS A 146 -14.79 15.02 12.17
C HIS A 146 -13.44 14.42 12.57
N TYR A 147 -12.69 13.95 11.57
CA TYR A 147 -11.27 13.64 11.74
C TYR A 147 -10.45 14.88 11.41
N ASP A 148 -9.62 15.35 12.36
CA ASP A 148 -8.66 16.42 12.08
C ASP A 148 -7.64 15.98 11.01
N TYR A 149 -7.28 14.68 11.04
CA TYR A 149 -6.32 14.08 10.12
C TYR A 149 -6.80 12.72 9.61
N VAL A 150 -6.61 12.49 8.30
CA VAL A 150 -6.67 11.16 7.67
C VAL A 150 -5.28 10.82 7.15
N ILE A 151 -4.69 9.73 7.65
CA ILE A 151 -3.30 9.38 7.38
C ILE A 151 -3.22 7.98 6.76
N GLY A 152 -2.54 7.87 5.61
CA GLY A 152 -2.22 6.60 4.96
C GLY A 152 -0.75 6.57 4.56
N ILE A 153 0.03 5.64 5.09
CA ILE A 153 1.45 5.46 4.76
C ILE A 153 1.62 4.13 4.02
N GLU A 154 2.38 4.09 2.92
CA GLU A 154 2.55 2.89 2.09
C GLU A 154 1.21 2.27 1.65
N VAL A 155 0.21 3.10 1.32
CA VAL A 155 -1.13 2.66 0.89
C VAL A 155 -1.31 2.68 -0.64
N VAL A 156 -0.32 3.17 -1.38
CA VAL A 156 -0.35 3.30 -2.85
C VAL A 156 0.47 2.19 -3.49
N TYR A 157 -0.14 1.04 -3.76
CA TYR A 157 0.56 -0.09 -4.40
C TYR A 157 -0.33 -1.07 -5.18
N ILE A 158 -1.61 -1.23 -4.84
CA ILE A 158 -2.59 -2.03 -5.61
C ILE A 158 -3.47 -1.06 -6.40
N GLU A 159 -3.36 -1.07 -7.72
CA GLU A 159 -4.01 -0.07 -8.58
C GLU A 159 -5.54 -0.21 -8.59
N GLU A 160 -6.01 -1.45 -8.49
CA GLU A 160 -7.41 -1.86 -8.57
C GLU A 160 -8.27 -1.25 -7.47
N VAL A 161 -7.66 -0.86 -6.34
CA VAL A 161 -8.36 -0.31 -5.17
C VAL A 161 -8.15 1.20 -5.00
N PHE A 162 -7.47 1.88 -5.92
CA PHE A 162 -7.21 3.33 -5.80
C PHE A 162 -8.50 4.15 -5.74
N GLU A 163 -9.50 3.83 -6.55
CA GLU A 163 -10.78 4.55 -6.49
C GLU A 163 -11.48 4.35 -5.16
N ASP A 164 -11.45 3.15 -4.62
CA ASP A 164 -12.08 2.84 -3.33
C ASP A 164 -11.31 3.50 -2.18
N LEU A 165 -9.99 3.60 -2.26
CA LEU A 165 -9.17 4.40 -1.34
C LEU A 165 -9.56 5.88 -1.40
N ILE A 166 -9.70 6.45 -2.61
CA ILE A 166 -10.11 7.85 -2.79
C ILE A 166 -11.51 8.11 -2.23
N LYS A 167 -12.49 7.22 -2.50
CA LYS A 167 -13.84 7.29 -1.92
C LYS A 167 -13.80 7.26 -0.39
N THR A 168 -12.96 6.41 0.18
CA THR A 168 -12.79 6.27 1.63
C THR A 168 -12.20 7.53 2.25
N ILE A 169 -11.10 8.05 1.70
CA ILE A 169 -10.48 9.29 2.16
C ILE A 169 -11.50 10.43 2.10
N LYS A 170 -12.25 10.53 1.00
CA LYS A 170 -13.26 11.57 0.81
C LYS A 170 -14.39 11.47 1.85
N TYR A 171 -14.88 10.28 2.14
CA TYR A 171 -15.92 10.07 3.14
C TYR A 171 -15.46 10.47 4.55
N LEU A 172 -14.21 10.15 4.90
CA LEU A 172 -13.63 10.45 6.22
C LEU A 172 -13.13 11.89 6.37
N SER A 173 -13.26 12.73 5.33
CA SER A 173 -12.71 14.08 5.30
C SER A 173 -13.79 15.12 5.10
N ASP A 174 -13.67 16.23 5.82
CA ASP A 174 -14.38 17.47 5.53
C ASP A 174 -13.41 18.58 5.07
N LYS A 175 -13.88 19.83 5.06
CA LYS A 175 -13.10 21.01 4.65
C LYS A 175 -11.92 21.32 5.59
N ASP A 176 -12.00 20.88 6.84
CA ASP A 176 -11.04 21.16 7.89
C ASP A 176 -10.02 20.01 8.06
N THR A 177 -10.43 18.77 7.72
CA THR A 177 -9.57 17.57 7.69
C THR A 177 -8.32 17.74 6.84
N ARG A 178 -7.15 17.46 7.42
CA ARG A 178 -5.87 17.35 6.70
C ARG A 178 -5.62 15.90 6.27
N ILE A 179 -5.37 15.69 4.99
CA ILE A 179 -5.11 14.37 4.42
C ILE A 179 -3.62 14.21 4.20
N LEU A 180 -3.03 13.11 4.67
CA LEU A 180 -1.61 12.82 4.60
C LEU A 180 -1.36 11.44 3.99
N ILE A 181 -0.90 11.40 2.74
CA ILE A 181 -0.60 10.16 2.03
C ILE A 181 0.91 10.03 1.78
N GLY A 182 1.54 9.09 2.47
CA GLY A 182 2.92 8.70 2.25
C GLY A 182 3.00 7.46 1.36
N TYR A 183 3.88 7.45 0.37
CA TYR A 183 4.09 6.27 -0.47
C TYR A 183 5.49 6.25 -1.10
N GLN A 184 6.06 5.05 -1.23
CA GLN A 184 7.26 4.81 -2.00
C GLN A 184 6.95 4.79 -3.51
N ILE A 185 7.76 5.51 -4.29
CA ILE A 185 7.71 5.42 -5.75
C ILE A 185 8.33 4.09 -6.15
N ARG A 186 7.56 3.23 -6.82
CA ARG A 186 8.01 1.92 -7.32
C ARG A 186 7.71 1.76 -8.81
N VAL A 187 6.50 2.10 -9.23
CA VAL A 187 6.04 2.00 -10.62
C VAL A 187 5.45 3.36 -10.99
N LYS A 188 6.19 4.13 -11.78
CA LYS A 188 5.92 5.55 -12.01
C LYS A 188 4.51 5.80 -12.55
N GLU A 189 4.05 4.97 -13.47
CA GLU A 189 2.74 5.10 -14.14
C GLU A 189 1.60 4.86 -13.16
N ARG A 190 1.66 3.75 -12.41
CA ARG A 190 0.70 3.40 -11.35
C ARG A 190 0.66 4.49 -10.28
N ASP A 191 1.82 4.88 -9.75
CA ASP A 191 1.90 5.85 -8.66
C ASP A 191 1.39 7.22 -9.13
N SER A 192 1.68 7.61 -10.37
CA SER A 192 1.14 8.83 -10.99
C SER A 192 -0.37 8.77 -11.20
N LYS A 193 -0.94 7.59 -11.49
CA LYS A 193 -2.40 7.40 -11.60
C LYS A 193 -3.08 7.70 -10.26
N PHE A 194 -2.55 7.21 -9.14
CA PHE A 194 -3.07 7.58 -7.81
C PHE A 194 -3.03 9.09 -7.58
N VAL A 195 -1.89 9.74 -7.88
CA VAL A 195 -1.75 11.19 -7.70
C VAL A 195 -2.77 11.98 -8.53
N ARG A 196 -3.08 11.51 -9.75
CA ARG A 196 -4.12 12.13 -10.58
C ARG A 196 -5.51 12.01 -9.95
N LEU A 197 -5.92 10.81 -9.55
CA LEU A 197 -7.19 10.56 -8.87
C LEU A 197 -7.31 11.38 -7.57
N PHE A 198 -6.21 11.50 -6.82
CA PHE A 198 -6.14 12.34 -5.63
C PHE A 198 -6.38 13.81 -5.97
N LYS A 199 -5.71 14.34 -7.00
CA LYS A 199 -5.85 15.75 -7.42
C LYS A 199 -7.23 16.09 -7.97
N GLU A 200 -7.98 15.12 -8.47
CA GLU A 200 -9.37 15.31 -8.93
C GLU A 200 -10.32 15.62 -7.76
N GLN A 201 -10.14 14.97 -6.61
CA GLN A 201 -11.02 15.13 -5.44
C GLN A 201 -10.48 16.10 -4.39
N PHE A 202 -9.16 16.26 -4.31
CA PHE A 202 -8.48 17.00 -3.24
C PHE A 202 -7.59 18.11 -3.79
N ARG A 203 -7.52 19.22 -3.05
CA ARG A 203 -6.51 20.26 -3.27
C ARG A 203 -5.22 19.81 -2.60
N VAL A 204 -4.15 19.68 -3.38
CA VAL A 204 -2.81 19.43 -2.85
C VAL A 204 -2.26 20.71 -2.24
N LEU A 205 -1.83 20.62 -0.98
CA LEU A 205 -1.27 21.74 -0.22
C LEU A 205 0.25 21.68 -0.19
N LYS A 206 0.80 20.46 -0.08
CA LYS A 206 2.25 20.24 -0.06
C LYS A 206 2.58 18.86 -0.62
N GLU A 207 3.70 18.78 -1.32
CA GLU A 207 4.33 17.52 -1.70
C GLU A 207 5.79 17.56 -1.21
N LYS A 208 6.21 16.54 -0.47
CA LYS A 208 7.58 16.43 0.04
C LYS A 208 8.21 15.12 -0.41
N SER A 209 9.38 15.21 -1.02
CA SER A 209 10.24 14.05 -1.24
C SER A 209 11.03 13.71 0.03
N ILE A 210 11.11 12.43 0.36
CA ILE A 210 11.80 11.90 1.55
C ILE A 210 12.70 10.75 1.09
N MET A 211 13.80 10.51 1.83
CA MET A 211 14.75 9.41 1.57
C MET A 211 15.37 9.42 0.16
N GLY A 212 15.81 10.59 -0.31
CA GLY A 212 16.45 10.74 -1.62
C GLY A 212 15.48 10.50 -2.77
N ASN A 213 14.29 11.12 -2.71
CA ASN A 213 13.20 11.02 -3.69
C ASN A 213 12.53 9.64 -3.82
N ARG A 214 12.90 8.64 -3.01
CA ARG A 214 12.26 7.33 -3.04
C ARG A 214 10.86 7.32 -2.46
N MET A 215 10.56 8.21 -1.51
CA MET A 215 9.25 8.31 -0.89
C MET A 215 8.68 9.71 -1.11
N LYS A 216 7.37 9.77 -1.31
CA LYS A 216 6.59 11.00 -1.41
C LYS A 216 5.63 11.09 -0.23
N LEU A 217 5.47 12.29 0.29
CA LEU A 217 4.42 12.64 1.24
C LEU A 217 3.55 13.73 0.62
N LEU A 218 2.29 13.39 0.37
CA LEU A 218 1.27 14.31 -0.12
C LEU A 218 0.43 14.79 1.05
N GLU A 219 0.33 16.10 1.19
CA GLU A 219 -0.63 16.76 2.07
C GLU A 219 -1.73 17.40 1.22
N GLY A 220 -2.98 17.12 1.57
CA GLY A 220 -4.15 17.63 0.86
C GLY A 220 -5.32 17.99 1.77
N ARG A 221 -6.34 18.58 1.15
CA ARG A 221 -7.66 18.88 1.73
C ARG A 221 -8.74 18.63 0.70
N LEU A 222 -9.97 18.38 1.16
CA LEU A 222 -11.13 18.33 0.28
C LEU A 222 -11.28 19.65 -0.50
N ARG A 223 -11.63 19.55 -1.79
CA ARG A 223 -11.87 20.72 -2.65
C ARG A 223 -13.19 21.41 -2.34
#